data_AF-A0A199UIQ9-F1
#
_entry.id   AF-A0A199UIQ9-F1
#
_cell.length_a   1.000
_cell.length_b   1.000
_cell.length_c   1.000
_cell.angle_alpha   90.00
_cell.angle_beta   90.00
_cell.angle_gamma   90.00
#
_symmetry.space_group_name_H-M   'P 1'
#
loop_
_entity.id
_entity.type
_entity.pdbx_description
1 polymer ?
#
loop_
_entity_poly.entity_id
_entity_poly.type
_entity_poly.pdbx_seq_one_letter_code
_entity_poly.pdbx_strand_id
1 'polypeptide(L)'
;LYVMQYPLRPSWRPYELDERCVEVRVQPKESKIEVDLSIDENSENYDREVPEHLRIKKQTLSSSTVPQVTSYAIGLRKSNQIFLNSIDAIVQLRPSMVHLDAEPQKRKHDAQNIEGKMVSENSNEKVEDTEVWISLDYQRVGSISSESYLQKMAASENRPIEFSMKQSDYVTSLCPMTSSDSKKASRPPLR
;
A
#
# COMPACT_ATOMS: atom_id res chain seq x y z
N LEU A 1 -5.14 -10.00 1.82
CA LEU A 1 -4.91 -9.90 0.37
C LEU A 1 -4.82 -8.44 -0.05
N TYR A 2 -3.65 -8.02 -0.54
CA TYR A 2 -3.43 -6.65 -1.02
C TYR A 2 -3.28 -6.66 -2.54
N VAL A 3 -3.78 -5.62 -3.21
CA VAL A 3 -3.52 -5.40 -4.64
C VAL A 3 -2.52 -4.28 -4.79
N MET A 4 -1.36 -4.61 -5.36
CA MET A 4 -0.29 -3.67 -5.62
C MET A 4 -0.33 -3.23 -7.08
N GLN A 5 -0.40 -1.92 -7.31
CA GLN A 5 -0.41 -1.32 -8.64
C GLN A 5 0.86 -0.51 -8.88
N TYR A 6 1.32 -0.46 -10.13
CA TYR A 6 2.50 0.29 -10.56
C TYR A 6 2.14 1.31 -11.64
N PRO A 7 1.53 2.46 -11.30
CA PRO A 7 1.01 3.41 -12.29
C PRO A 7 2.05 3.94 -13.28
N LEU A 8 3.32 3.99 -12.86
CA LEU A 8 4.45 4.50 -13.64
C LEU A 8 5.16 3.42 -14.46
N ARG A 9 4.66 2.18 -14.44
CA ARG A 9 5.33 1.04 -15.07
C ARG A 9 4.38 0.35 -16.06
N PRO A 10 4.71 0.31 -17.36
CA PRO A 10 3.88 -0.38 -18.33
C PRO A 10 3.97 -1.90 -18.16
N SER A 11 2.92 -2.61 -18.56
CA SER A 11 2.80 -4.07 -18.38
C SER A 11 3.91 -4.87 -19.08
N TRP A 12 4.41 -4.39 -20.22
CA TRP A 12 5.46 -5.06 -21.00
C TRP A 12 6.88 -4.85 -20.44
N ARG A 13 7.04 -4.03 -19.39
CA ARG A 13 8.32 -3.81 -18.72
C ARG A 13 8.08 -3.78 -17.20
N PRO A 14 7.85 -4.92 -16.53
CA PRO A 14 7.65 -4.98 -15.09
C PRO A 14 8.95 -4.66 -14.30
N TYR A 15 8.92 -4.84 -12.97
CA TYR A 15 10.07 -4.62 -12.09
C TYR A 15 10.96 -5.86 -11.88
N GLU A 16 10.65 -6.99 -12.54
CA GLU A 16 11.43 -8.24 -12.43
C GLU A 16 11.68 -8.64 -10.96
N LEU A 17 10.61 -8.63 -10.15
CA LEU A 17 10.70 -8.85 -8.70
C LEU A 17 11.41 -10.17 -8.34
N ASP A 18 11.25 -11.21 -9.16
CA ASP A 18 11.91 -12.50 -8.98
C ASP A 18 13.45 -12.41 -8.97
N GLU A 19 14.01 -11.43 -9.67
CA GLU A 19 15.46 -11.25 -9.83
C GLU A 19 15.98 -10.09 -9.00
N ARG A 20 15.17 -9.04 -8.86
CA ARG A 20 15.59 -7.75 -8.31
C ARG A 20 15.11 -7.49 -6.88
N CYS A 21 14.11 -8.22 -6.38
CA CYS A 21 13.59 -7.96 -5.03
C CYS A 21 14.62 -8.33 -3.96
N VAL A 22 14.97 -7.36 -3.11
CA VAL A 22 15.93 -7.51 -2.02
C VAL A 22 15.21 -7.64 -0.68
N GLU A 23 14.25 -6.76 -0.41
CA GLU A 23 13.50 -6.74 0.84
C GLU A 23 12.07 -6.27 0.58
N VAL A 24 11.10 -6.89 1.26
CA VAL A 24 9.72 -6.40 1.35
C VAL A 24 9.42 -6.08 2.80
N ARG A 25 8.84 -4.91 3.08
CA ARG A 25 8.41 -4.53 4.42
C ARG A 25 7.01 -3.96 4.42
N VAL A 26 6.24 -4.22 5.48
CA VAL A 26 4.84 -3.81 5.61
C VAL A 26 4.54 -3.20 6.98
N GLN A 27 3.64 -2.23 7.00
CA GLN A 27 2.95 -1.69 8.18
C GLN A 27 1.44 -2.01 8.02
N PRO A 28 0.92 -3.09 8.63
CA PRO A 28 -0.43 -3.59 8.38
C PRO A 28 -1.60 -2.64 8.74
N LYS A 29 -1.55 -1.94 9.87
CA LYS A 29 -2.58 -1.00 10.34
C LYS A 29 -2.69 0.19 9.38
N GLU A 30 -1.57 0.70 8.90
CA GLU A 30 -1.52 1.81 7.93
C GLU A 30 -1.62 1.36 6.47
N SER A 31 -1.61 0.05 6.21
CA SER A 31 -1.58 -0.55 4.87
C SER A 31 -0.43 -0.02 4.00
N LYS A 32 0.72 0.29 4.61
CA LYS A 32 1.92 0.73 3.89
C LYS A 32 2.84 -0.43 3.58
N ILE A 33 3.41 -0.42 2.39
CA ILE A 33 4.35 -1.42 1.88
C ILE A 33 5.53 -0.70 1.24
N GLU A 34 6.73 -1.20 1.50
CA GLU A 34 7.90 -0.85 0.72
C GLU A 34 8.59 -2.09 0.16
N VAL A 35 9.12 -1.95 -1.04
CA VAL A 35 9.87 -2.99 -1.74
C VAL A 35 11.18 -2.41 -2.21
N ASP A 36 12.29 -2.96 -1.75
CA ASP A 36 13.62 -2.57 -2.18
C ASP A 36 14.06 -3.47 -3.35
N LEU A 37 14.47 -2.82 -4.44
CA LEU A 37 14.96 -3.48 -5.65
C LEU A 37 16.45 -3.22 -5.86
N SER A 38 17.19 -4.24 -6.26
CA SER A 38 18.58 -4.10 -6.67
C SER A 38 18.70 -3.30 -7.97
N ILE A 39 19.81 -2.59 -8.10
CA ILE A 39 20.22 -1.87 -9.32
C ILE A 39 21.53 -2.50 -9.79
N ASP A 40 21.62 -2.78 -11.09
CA ASP A 40 22.87 -3.23 -11.69
C ASP A 40 23.81 -2.05 -11.89
N GLU A 41 24.74 -1.87 -10.96
CA GLU A 41 25.78 -0.84 -11.03
C GLU A 41 26.77 -1.08 -12.20
N ASN A 42 26.80 -2.30 -12.76
CA ASN A 42 27.68 -2.64 -13.87
C ASN A 42 27.09 -2.28 -15.24
N SER A 43 25.81 -1.93 -15.31
CA SER A 43 25.11 -1.56 -16.55
C SER A 43 25.67 -0.30 -17.19
N GLU A 44 25.64 -0.24 -18.53
CA GLU A 44 25.93 0.98 -19.30
C GLU A 44 24.93 2.12 -19.02
N ASN A 45 23.74 1.78 -18.48
CA ASN A 45 22.72 2.76 -18.12
C ASN A 45 22.88 3.32 -16.70
N TYR A 46 23.93 2.92 -15.98
CA TYR A 46 24.21 3.39 -14.64
C TYR A 46 25.38 4.38 -14.64
N ASP A 47 25.11 5.63 -14.25
CA ASP A 47 26.13 6.65 -14.14
C ASP A 47 26.90 6.50 -12.81
N ARG A 48 28.18 6.14 -12.94
CA ARG A 48 29.09 5.92 -11.80
C ARG A 48 29.82 7.19 -11.36
N GLU A 49 29.78 8.24 -12.19
CA GLU A 49 30.47 9.51 -11.94
C GLU A 49 29.64 10.46 -11.05
N VAL A 50 28.39 10.09 -10.76
CA VAL A 50 27.53 10.81 -9.82
C VAL A 50 28.16 10.82 -8.41
N PRO A 51 28.15 11.96 -7.69
CA PRO A 51 28.64 12.03 -6.31
C PRO A 51 27.99 10.98 -5.40
N GLU A 52 28.78 10.42 -4.47
CA GLU A 52 28.35 9.31 -3.60
C GLU A 52 27.00 9.53 -2.91
N HIS A 53 26.73 10.76 -2.47
CA HIS A 53 25.52 11.11 -1.73
C HIS A 53 24.25 11.15 -2.61
N LEU A 54 24.40 11.31 -3.92
CA LEU A 54 23.30 11.25 -4.90
C LEU A 54 23.21 9.89 -5.60
N ARG A 55 24.21 9.03 -5.38
CA ARG A 55 24.34 7.75 -6.08
C ARG A 55 23.33 6.74 -5.55
N ILE A 56 22.44 6.28 -6.44
CA ILE A 56 21.37 5.33 -6.10
C ILE A 56 21.88 3.88 -6.19
N LYS A 57 22.01 3.19 -5.06
CA LYS A 57 22.45 1.77 -5.03
C LYS A 57 21.29 0.78 -5.05
N LYS A 58 20.11 1.22 -4.62
CA LYS A 58 18.87 0.43 -4.62
C LYS A 58 17.69 1.33 -4.96
N GLN A 59 16.68 0.75 -5.60
CA GLN A 59 15.43 1.44 -5.90
C GLN A 59 14.35 1.00 -4.91
N THR A 60 13.96 1.88 -4.01
CA THR A 60 12.82 1.63 -3.09
C THR A 60 11.52 2.04 -3.75
N LEU A 61 10.55 1.13 -3.82
CA LEU A 61 9.17 1.43 -4.15
C LEU A 61 8.39 1.63 -2.86
N SER A 62 7.76 2.80 -2.68
CA SER A 62 6.94 3.10 -1.51
C SER A 62 5.46 3.22 -1.91
N SER A 63 4.59 2.69 -1.05
CA SER A 63 3.16 2.63 -1.32
C SER A 63 2.45 3.93 -0.95
N SER A 64 1.35 4.20 -1.66
CA SER A 64 0.34 5.16 -1.26
C SER A 64 -1.03 4.51 -1.33
N THR A 65 -1.86 4.78 -0.33
CA THR A 65 -3.21 4.22 -0.23
C THR A 65 -4.13 4.88 -1.26
N VAL A 66 -4.91 4.05 -1.95
CA VAL A 66 -5.97 4.54 -2.85
C VAL A 66 -7.30 4.50 -2.07
N PRO A 67 -8.05 5.61 -1.99
CA PRO A 67 -9.38 5.60 -1.38
C PRO A 67 -10.28 4.58 -2.06
N GLN A 68 -10.85 3.65 -1.30
CA GLN A 68 -11.78 2.66 -1.82
C GLN A 68 -13.15 3.33 -2.03
N VAL A 69 -13.44 3.72 -3.28
CA VAL A 69 -14.75 4.27 -3.65
C VAL A 69 -15.80 3.19 -3.91
N THR A 70 -15.38 1.93 -4.08
CA THR A 70 -16.24 0.77 -4.37
C THR A 70 -15.66 -0.53 -3.79
N SER A 71 -16.51 -1.53 -3.56
CA SER A 71 -16.09 -2.88 -3.18
C SER A 71 -15.54 -3.64 -4.37
N TYR A 72 -14.27 -4.04 -4.29
CA TYR A 72 -13.60 -4.90 -5.27
C TYR A 72 -13.37 -6.29 -4.67
N ALA A 73 -13.35 -7.31 -5.53
CA ALA A 73 -12.98 -8.67 -5.17
C ALA A 73 -12.03 -9.25 -6.22
N ILE A 74 -11.16 -10.17 -5.81
CA ILE A 74 -10.34 -10.96 -6.73
C ILE A 74 -11.07 -12.26 -7.04
N GLY A 75 -11.29 -12.52 -8.33
CA GLY A 75 -11.85 -13.78 -8.82
C GLY A 75 -10.74 -14.71 -9.32
N LEU A 76 -10.63 -15.89 -8.72
CA LEU A 76 -9.82 -16.99 -9.25
C LEU A 76 -10.71 -17.96 -10.01
N ARG A 77 -10.40 -18.20 -11.29
CA ARG A 77 -11.11 -19.17 -12.11
C ARG A 77 -10.37 -20.50 -12.10
N LYS A 78 -10.99 -21.56 -11.57
CA LYS A 78 -10.46 -22.91 -11.60
C LYS A 78 -11.52 -23.86 -12.13
N SER A 79 -11.21 -24.57 -13.21
CA SER A 79 -12.17 -25.39 -13.96
C SER A 79 -13.40 -24.57 -14.38
N ASN A 80 -14.61 -24.93 -13.91
CA ASN A 80 -15.87 -24.25 -14.20
C ASN A 80 -16.41 -23.45 -12.99
N GLN A 81 -15.54 -23.09 -12.05
CA GLN A 81 -15.91 -22.35 -10.83
C GLN A 81 -15.10 -21.05 -10.72
N ILE A 82 -15.72 -20.04 -10.12
CA ILE A 82 -15.08 -18.76 -9.78
C ILE A 82 -15.07 -18.63 -8.26
N PHE A 83 -13.88 -18.45 -7.70
CA PHE A 83 -13.66 -18.25 -6.27
C PHE A 83 -13.42 -16.76 -6.01
N LEU A 84 -14.33 -16.12 -5.30
CA LEU A 84 -14.22 -14.70 -4.95
C LEU A 84 -13.49 -14.55 -3.61
N ASN A 85 -12.43 -13.76 -3.60
CA ASN A 85 -11.65 -13.43 -2.42
C ASN A 85 -11.76 -11.92 -2.17
N SER A 86 -11.98 -11.54 -0.90
CA SER A 86 -12.00 -10.14 -0.49
C SER A 86 -10.61 -9.51 -0.63
N ILE A 87 -10.60 -8.22 -0.97
CA ILE A 87 -9.39 -7.41 -1.01
C ILE A 87 -9.37 -6.56 0.25
N ASP A 88 -8.26 -6.58 0.99
CA ASP A 88 -8.11 -5.78 2.21
C ASP A 88 -7.67 -4.36 1.88
N ALA A 89 -6.73 -4.21 0.96
CA ALA A 89 -6.20 -2.92 0.54
C ALA A 89 -5.76 -2.91 -0.92
N ILE A 90 -5.88 -1.73 -1.54
CA ILE A 90 -5.33 -1.44 -2.86
C ILE A 90 -4.30 -0.33 -2.69
N VAL A 91 -3.06 -0.60 -3.09
CA VAL A 91 -1.95 0.33 -2.92
C VAL A 91 -1.27 0.61 -4.24
N GLN A 92 -0.79 1.84 -4.41
CA GLN A 92 0.01 2.25 -5.56
C GLN A 92 1.45 2.42 -5.14
N LEU A 93 2.33 1.59 -5.69
CA LEU A 93 3.77 1.64 -5.47
C LEU A 93 4.42 2.61 -6.47
N ARG A 94 5.17 3.59 -5.95
CA ARG A 94 5.95 4.57 -6.72
C ARG A 94 7.42 4.53 -6.28
N PRO A 95 8.37 4.79 -7.19
CA PRO A 95 9.77 4.98 -6.81
C PRO A 95 9.92 6.11 -5.80
N SER A 96 10.63 5.84 -4.72
CA SER A 96 10.98 6.82 -3.70
C SER A 96 12.23 7.60 -4.12
N MET A 97 12.28 8.89 -3.76
CA MET A 97 13.42 9.79 -4.02
C MET A 97 14.16 10.18 -2.74
N VAL A 98 13.95 9.46 -1.63
CA VAL A 98 14.54 9.75 -0.31
C VAL A 98 16.08 9.86 -0.33
N HIS A 99 16.75 9.22 -1.30
CA HIS A 99 18.21 9.36 -1.47
C HIS A 99 18.64 10.80 -1.82
N LEU A 100 17.75 11.64 -2.35
CA LEU A 100 18.03 13.04 -2.64
C LEU A 100 17.88 13.95 -1.42
N ASP A 101 17.15 13.49 -0.39
CA ASP A 101 16.94 14.25 0.84
C ASP A 101 18.09 14.07 1.84
N ALA A 102 19.00 13.12 1.57
CA ALA A 102 20.17 12.88 2.39
C ALA A 102 21.17 14.04 2.21
N GLU A 103 21.21 14.97 3.17
CA GLU A 103 22.25 15.99 3.20
C GLU A 103 23.64 15.34 3.20
N PRO A 104 24.63 15.90 2.46
CA PRO A 104 25.98 15.40 2.51
C PRO A 104 26.47 15.48 3.94
N GLN A 105 26.73 14.32 4.56
CA GLN A 105 27.37 14.28 5.87
C GLN A 105 28.68 15.04 5.77
N LYS A 106 28.70 16.28 6.29
CA LYS A 106 29.94 17.04 6.48
C LYS A 106 30.83 16.16 7.33
N ARG A 107 31.89 15.62 6.72
CA ARG A 107 32.96 14.93 7.43
C ARG A 107 33.51 15.90 8.46
N LYS A 108 33.04 15.82 9.71
CA LYS A 108 33.68 16.46 10.84
C LYS A 108 34.89 15.60 11.19
N HIS A 109 36.00 15.84 10.51
CA HIS A 109 37.30 15.50 11.07
C HIS A 109 37.70 16.59 12.06
N ASP A 110 37.78 16.16 13.32
CA ASP A 110 38.77 16.56 14.34
C ASP A 110 38.86 18.04 14.74
N ALA A 111 38.10 18.41 15.77
CA ALA A 111 38.53 19.37 16.79
C ALA A 111 37.86 19.06 18.14
N GLN A 112 38.64 18.44 19.02
CA GLN A 112 38.63 18.44 20.48
C GLN A 112 37.47 19.11 21.24
N ASN A 113 36.76 18.28 22.02
CA ASN A 113 36.42 18.38 23.46
C ASN A 113 35.81 19.68 24.08
N ILE A 114 34.83 19.44 24.96
CA ILE A 114 34.35 20.19 26.14
C ILE A 114 32.90 20.73 26.07
N GLU A 115 32.13 20.21 27.05
CA GLU A 115 30.79 20.50 27.56
C GLU A 115 30.14 21.87 27.28
N GLY A 116 28.81 21.85 27.06
CA GLY A 116 27.99 23.06 27.05
C GLY A 116 26.50 22.82 26.78
N LYS A 117 25.75 22.56 27.85
CA LYS A 117 24.29 22.60 28.01
C LYS A 117 23.59 23.69 27.16
N MET A 118 22.62 23.31 26.33
CA MET A 118 21.44 24.16 26.05
C MET A 118 20.22 23.32 25.68
N VAL A 119 19.23 23.41 26.56
CA VAL A 119 17.87 22.88 26.43
C VAL A 119 17.16 23.64 25.32
N SER A 120 16.45 22.92 24.45
CA SER A 120 15.34 23.49 23.68
C SER A 120 14.17 22.52 23.77
N GLU A 121 13.33 22.76 24.76
CA GLU A 121 11.99 22.19 24.86
C GLU A 121 11.13 22.80 23.75
N ASN A 122 10.59 21.94 22.88
CA ASN A 122 9.18 21.95 22.49
C ASN A 122 8.93 20.99 21.30
N SER A 123 8.48 19.80 21.63
CA SER A 123 7.45 19.13 20.83
C SER A 123 6.67 18.23 21.75
N ASN A 124 5.39 18.53 21.92
CA ASN A 124 4.43 17.66 22.58
C ASN A 124 4.55 16.25 22.00
N GLU A 125 5.19 15.34 22.73
CA GLU A 125 5.13 13.91 22.48
C GLU A 125 3.69 13.46 22.74
N LYS A 126 2.85 13.56 21.71
CA LYS A 126 1.93 12.45 21.48
C LYS A 126 2.84 11.28 21.17
N VAL A 127 2.87 10.32 22.07
CA VAL A 127 3.35 8.97 21.79
C VAL A 127 2.41 8.43 20.71
N GLU A 128 2.70 8.76 19.45
CA GLU A 128 2.13 8.08 18.30
C GLU A 128 2.65 6.66 18.41
N ASP A 129 1.75 5.71 18.65
CA ASP A 129 1.96 4.26 18.52
C ASP A 129 2.46 4.01 17.09
N THR A 130 3.77 4.23 16.89
CA THR A 130 4.38 4.25 15.56
C THR A 130 4.41 2.81 15.11
N GLU A 131 3.63 2.51 14.09
CA GLU A 131 3.49 1.14 13.65
C GLU A 131 4.85 0.54 13.25
N VAL A 132 5.13 -0.66 13.75
CA VAL A 132 6.39 -1.35 13.49
C VAL A 132 6.40 -1.95 12.08
N TRP A 133 7.47 -1.72 11.32
CA TRP A 133 7.71 -2.38 10.04
C TRP A 133 7.98 -3.88 10.24
N ILE A 134 7.26 -4.70 9.50
CA ILE A 134 7.43 -6.16 9.47
C ILE A 134 8.11 -6.52 8.15
N SER A 135 9.29 -7.15 8.23
CA SER A 135 10.00 -7.67 7.06
C SER A 135 9.34 -8.97 6.59
N LEU A 136 9.21 -9.13 5.28
CA LEU A 136 8.57 -10.25 4.60
C LEU A 136 9.50 -10.84 3.54
N ASP A 137 9.53 -12.16 3.46
CA ASP A 137 10.24 -12.86 2.40
C ASP A 137 9.43 -12.84 1.11
N TYR A 138 10.06 -12.37 0.03
CA TYR A 138 9.45 -12.43 -1.29
C TYR A 138 9.38 -13.88 -1.79
N GLN A 139 8.20 -14.30 -2.22
CA GLN A 139 7.96 -15.63 -2.80
C GLN A 139 7.53 -15.48 -4.25
N ARG A 140 8.38 -15.97 -5.17
CA ARG A 140 8.12 -15.94 -6.60
C ARG A 140 6.84 -16.66 -7.00
N VAL A 141 6.29 -16.27 -8.14
CA VAL A 141 5.17 -16.99 -8.76
C VAL A 141 5.61 -18.41 -9.15
N GLY A 142 4.79 -19.42 -8.83
CA GLY A 142 5.11 -20.83 -9.06
C GLY A 142 6.06 -21.44 -8.02
N SER A 143 6.37 -20.74 -6.93
CA SER A 143 6.95 -21.35 -5.74
C SER A 143 5.92 -22.22 -5.01
N ILE A 144 6.37 -23.21 -4.25
CA ILE A 144 5.50 -24.09 -3.44
C ILE A 144 4.61 -23.25 -2.51
N SER A 145 5.16 -22.19 -1.90
CA SER A 145 4.43 -21.25 -1.05
C SER A 145 3.32 -20.53 -1.81
N SER A 146 3.64 -20.00 -3.01
CA SER A 146 2.65 -19.30 -3.85
C SER A 146 1.55 -20.24 -4.36
N GLU A 147 1.89 -21.46 -4.75
CA GLU A 147 0.93 -22.47 -5.20
C GLU A 147 0.03 -22.93 -4.05
N SER A 148 0.60 -23.16 -2.87
CA SER A 148 -0.16 -23.48 -1.65
C SER A 148 -1.14 -22.35 -1.32
N TYR A 149 -0.72 -21.09 -1.45
CA TYR A 149 -1.61 -19.94 -1.24
C TYR A 149 -2.75 -19.89 -2.27
N LEU A 150 -2.47 -20.08 -3.57
CA LEU A 150 -3.50 -20.14 -4.60
C LEU A 150 -4.46 -21.31 -4.39
N GLN A 151 -3.97 -22.46 -3.92
CA GLN A 151 -4.82 -23.58 -3.55
C GLN A 151 -5.74 -23.23 -2.39
N LYS A 152 -5.27 -22.50 -1.37
CA LYS A 152 -6.10 -21.99 -0.27
C LYS A 152 -7.14 -20.99 -0.73
N MET A 153 -6.80 -20.07 -1.64
CA MET A 153 -7.77 -19.12 -2.19
C MET A 153 -8.85 -19.78 -3.07
N ALA A 154 -8.57 -20.99 -3.56
CA ALA A 154 -9.52 -21.84 -4.28
C ALA A 154 -10.08 -22.99 -3.40
N ALA A 155 -9.71 -23.05 -2.12
CA ALA A 155 -10.24 -24.02 -1.18
C ALA A 155 -11.53 -23.42 -0.59
N SER A 156 -12.67 -23.99 -0.94
CA SER A 156 -13.95 -23.55 -0.45
C SER A 156 -14.08 -23.83 1.05
N GLU A 157 -14.13 -22.79 1.87
CA GLU A 157 -15.05 -22.83 3.01
C GLU A 157 -16.45 -22.61 2.41
N ASN A 158 -17.32 -23.62 2.47
CA ASN A 158 -18.72 -23.48 2.04
C ASN A 158 -19.45 -22.54 3.01
N ARG A 159 -19.24 -21.23 2.84
CA ARG A 159 -20.06 -20.18 3.44
C ARG A 159 -21.05 -19.74 2.37
N PRO A 160 -22.24 -20.36 2.27
CA PRO A 160 -23.23 -19.92 1.32
C PRO A 160 -23.53 -18.44 1.57
N ILE A 161 -23.35 -17.61 0.54
CA ILE A 161 -23.80 -16.22 0.59
C ILE A 161 -25.32 -16.29 0.47
N GLU A 162 -25.99 -15.97 1.56
CA GLU A 162 -27.45 -16.00 1.60
C GLU A 162 -27.99 -14.71 0.96
N PHE A 163 -28.51 -14.84 -0.26
CA PHE A 163 -29.23 -13.75 -0.94
C PHE A 163 -30.69 -13.73 -0.45
N SER A 164 -30.89 -13.48 0.85
CA SER A 164 -32.22 -13.50 1.50
C SER A 164 -33.02 -12.20 1.33
N MET A 165 -32.41 -11.15 0.78
CA MET A 165 -33.05 -9.85 0.59
C MET A 165 -34.13 -9.92 -0.49
N LYS A 166 -35.32 -9.35 -0.22
CA LYS A 166 -36.37 -9.22 -1.24
C LYS A 166 -35.93 -8.24 -2.31
N GLN A 167 -36.41 -8.44 -3.53
CA GLN A 167 -36.11 -7.58 -4.67
C GLN A 167 -36.45 -6.10 -4.40
N SER A 168 -37.59 -5.82 -3.76
CA SER A 168 -38.00 -4.47 -3.37
C SER A 168 -36.99 -3.79 -2.45
N ASP A 169 -36.50 -4.55 -1.47
CA ASP A 169 -35.63 -4.04 -0.42
C ASP A 169 -34.23 -3.79 -1.02
N TYR A 170 -33.79 -4.65 -1.94
CA TYR A 170 -32.55 -4.48 -2.70
C TYR A 170 -32.56 -3.22 -3.57
N VAL A 171 -33.64 -2.98 -4.32
CA VAL A 171 -33.76 -1.75 -5.12
C VAL A 171 -33.75 -0.51 -4.23
N THR A 172 -34.41 -0.57 -3.07
CA THR A 172 -34.45 0.53 -2.10
C THR A 172 -33.09 0.79 -1.46
N SER A 173 -32.24 -0.24 -1.26
CA SER A 173 -30.90 -0.05 -0.69
C SER A 173 -29.91 0.56 -1.67
N LEU A 174 -30.03 0.26 -2.96
CA LEU A 174 -29.23 0.87 -4.02
C LEU A 174 -29.58 2.35 -4.24
N CYS A 175 -30.85 2.70 -4.07
CA CYS A 175 -31.36 4.06 -4.23
C CYS A 175 -32.25 4.42 -3.04
N PRO A 176 -31.66 4.77 -1.88
CA PRO A 176 -32.44 5.20 -0.74
C PRO A 176 -33.25 6.42 -1.13
N MET A 177 -34.58 6.32 -1.10
CA MET A 177 -35.45 7.49 -1.31
C MET A 177 -35.07 8.55 -0.29
N THR A 178 -34.67 9.72 -0.77
CA THR A 178 -34.52 10.92 0.04
C THR A 178 -35.92 11.47 0.33
N SER A 179 -36.74 10.74 1.09
CA SER A 179 -37.99 11.33 1.57
C SER A 179 -37.67 12.34 2.66
N SER A 180 -37.45 13.57 2.24
CA SER A 180 -37.72 14.76 3.03
C SER A 180 -39.22 14.84 3.29
N ASP A 181 -39.77 13.92 4.09
CA ASP A 181 -41.07 14.12 4.71
C ASP A 181 -40.88 15.07 5.88
N SER A 182 -40.75 16.37 5.55
CA SER A 182 -41.01 17.43 6.50
C SER A 182 -42.47 17.29 6.92
N LYS A 183 -42.70 16.61 8.04
CA LYS A 183 -43.98 16.62 8.73
C LYS A 183 -44.43 18.07 8.87
N LYS A 184 -45.59 18.35 8.28
CA LYS A 184 -46.36 19.60 8.35
C LYS A 184 -46.18 20.29 9.71
N ALA A 185 -45.45 21.40 9.73
CA ALA A 185 -45.66 22.45 10.70
C ALA A 185 -46.46 23.56 10.03
N SER A 186 -47.70 23.73 10.48
CA SER A 186 -48.65 24.76 10.07
C SER A 186 -47.99 26.15 10.12
N ARG A 187 -47.91 26.85 8.98
CA ARG A 187 -47.65 28.30 8.96
C ARG A 187 -49.00 29.03 8.86
N PRO A 188 -49.28 30.01 9.72
CA PRO A 188 -50.49 30.82 9.60
C PRO A 188 -50.39 31.78 8.40
N PRO A 189 -51.53 32.24 7.85
CA PRO A 189 -51.53 33.00 6.62
C PRO A 189 -50.98 34.42 6.88
N LEU A 190 -50.07 34.86 6.02
CA LEU A 190 -49.64 36.25 5.97
C LEU A 190 -50.70 37.06 5.21
N ARG A 191 -51.06 38.19 5.82
CA ARG A 191 -52.02 39.19 5.37
C ARG A 191 -51.41 40.11 4.32
#